data_AF-A0A2S2NNK2-F1
#
_entry.id   AF-A0A2S2NNK2-F1
#
_cell.length_a   1.000
_cell.length_b   1.000
_cell.length_c   1.000
_cell.angle_alpha   90.00
_cell.angle_beta   90.00
_cell.angle_gamma   90.00
#
_symmetry.space_group_name_H-M   'P 1'
#
loop_
_entity.id
_entity.type
_entity.pdbx_description
1 polymer ?
#
loop_
_entity_poly.entity_id
_entity_poly.type
_entity_poly.pdbx_seq_one_letter_code
_entity_poly.pdbx_strand_id
1 'polypeptide(L)'
;MKFVDQKIKLTVENVDPPTSRESRYGKLLPNTCRALVVGPSGCGKTNLIYALLTNINGIRFNNVYIYSKTLDQPKYKMLCDILKDVDGVQLLTFHENDEVIPPEEALPDSVFIFDDILCENQNIVRSYYIRCRHNNIDVFYLAQSFARIPKQLI
;
A
#
# COMPACT_ATOMS: atom_id res chain seq x y z
N MET A 1 -19.94 -25.15 17.19
CA MET A 1 -19.45 -24.32 18.31
C MET A 1 -20.66 -23.63 18.94
N LYS A 2 -20.98 -23.89 20.22
CA LYS A 2 -22.07 -23.20 20.92
C LYS A 2 -21.51 -21.93 21.54
N PHE A 3 -21.96 -20.76 21.09
CA PHE A 3 -21.66 -19.51 21.76
C PHE A 3 -22.45 -19.48 23.08
N VAL A 4 -21.73 -19.36 24.19
CA VAL A 4 -22.31 -19.24 25.53
C VAL A 4 -22.16 -17.79 25.95
N ASP A 5 -23.28 -17.12 26.22
CA ASP A 5 -23.27 -15.71 26.58
C ASP A 5 -22.81 -15.56 28.03
N GLN A 6 -21.82 -14.69 28.25
CA GLN A 6 -21.24 -14.46 29.58
C GLN A 6 -22.20 -13.64 30.44
N LYS A 7 -22.39 -14.03 31.71
CA LYS A 7 -23.25 -13.32 32.67
C LYS A 7 -22.72 -11.93 33.03
N ILE A 8 -21.41 -11.72 32.89
CA ILE A 8 -20.73 -10.44 33.16
C ILE A 8 -20.12 -9.98 31.84
N LYS A 9 -20.42 -8.74 31.45
CA LYS A 9 -19.89 -8.10 30.24
C LYS A 9 -19.16 -6.84 30.63
N LEU A 10 -17.98 -6.63 30.05
CA LEU A 10 -17.25 -5.37 30.15
C LEU A 10 -17.81 -4.41 29.09
N THR A 11 -18.29 -3.25 29.48
CA THR A 11 -18.67 -2.20 28.52
C THR A 11 -17.39 -1.65 27.89
N VAL A 12 -17.23 -1.86 26.59
CA VAL A 12 -16.12 -1.28 25.82
C VAL A 12 -16.64 0.01 25.18
N GLU A 13 -16.34 1.14 25.82
CA GLU A 13 -16.61 2.45 25.24
C GLU A 13 -15.56 2.76 24.17
N ASN A 14 -16.00 3.23 23.01
CA ASN A 14 -15.09 3.72 22.00
C ASN A 14 -14.61 5.13 22.41
N VAL A 15 -13.34 5.23 22.81
CA VAL A 15 -12.70 6.48 23.21
C VAL A 15 -12.08 7.23 22.02
N ASP A 16 -12.17 6.67 20.81
CA ASP A 16 -11.70 7.36 19.61
C ASP A 16 -12.56 8.62 19.37
N PRO A 17 -11.94 9.76 19.05
CA PRO A 17 -12.70 10.94 18.66
C PRO A 17 -13.56 10.63 17.43
N PRO A 18 -14.80 11.16 17.35
CA PRO A 18 -15.66 10.95 16.19
C PRO A 18 -14.93 11.43 14.94
N THR A 19 -14.52 10.48 14.10
CA THR A 19 -13.78 10.77 12.88
C THR A 19 -14.78 11.17 11.82
N SER A 20 -14.99 12.48 11.65
CA SER A 20 -15.68 13.06 10.48
C SER A 20 -14.85 12.96 9.20
N ARG A 21 -13.99 11.94 9.07
CA ARG A 21 -13.22 11.73 7.85
C ARG A 21 -14.19 11.24 6.80
N GLU A 22 -14.53 12.11 5.86
CA GLU A 22 -15.09 11.69 4.59
C GLU A 22 -14.23 10.54 4.04
N SER A 23 -14.87 9.51 3.49
CA SER A 23 -14.16 8.36 2.97
C SER A 23 -13.14 8.83 1.93
N ARG A 24 -11.85 8.61 2.20
CA ARG A 24 -10.76 9.07 1.33
C ARG A 24 -10.88 8.45 -0.07
N TYR A 25 -11.44 7.24 -0.15
CA TYR A 25 -11.52 6.44 -1.37
C TYR A 25 -12.96 6.17 -1.80
N GLY A 26 -13.12 5.44 -2.90
CA GLY A 26 -14.41 4.83 -3.21
C GLY A 26 -14.89 3.95 -2.06
N LYS A 27 -16.22 3.76 -1.93
CA LYS A 27 -16.87 2.98 -0.85
C LYS A 27 -16.37 1.55 -0.67
N LEU A 28 -15.56 1.05 -1.61
CA LEU A 28 -15.01 -0.30 -1.64
C LEU A 28 -13.70 -0.44 -0.84
N LEU A 29 -13.03 0.66 -0.46
CA LEU A 29 -11.73 0.63 0.20
C LEU A 29 -11.76 1.28 1.60
N PRO A 30 -11.03 0.72 2.58
CA PRO A 30 -10.87 1.34 3.89
C PRO A 30 -10.04 2.62 3.79
N ASN A 31 -10.22 3.57 4.72
CA ASN A 31 -9.52 4.87 4.73
C ASN A 31 -7.98 4.81 4.80
N THR A 32 -7.41 3.65 5.08
CA THR A 32 -6.00 3.33 4.83
C THR A 32 -5.90 1.89 4.33
N CYS A 33 -5.11 1.67 3.30
CA CYS A 33 -4.96 0.37 2.64
C CYS A 33 -3.53 -0.17 2.82
N ARG A 34 -3.41 -1.36 3.39
CA ARG A 34 -2.17 -2.16 3.37
C ARG A 34 -2.51 -3.48 2.70
N ALA A 35 -2.07 -3.65 1.46
CA ALA A 35 -2.52 -4.73 0.60
C ALA A 35 -1.36 -5.57 0.08
N LEU A 36 -1.52 -6.88 0.24
CA LEU A 36 -0.63 -7.88 -0.31
C LEU A 36 -1.27 -8.49 -1.56
N VAL A 37 -0.62 -8.32 -2.71
CA VAL A 37 -1.13 -8.81 -4.00
C VAL A 37 -0.23 -9.95 -4.45
N VAL A 38 -0.71 -11.19 -4.29
CA VAL A 38 0.08 -12.39 -4.54
C VAL A 38 -0.46 -13.20 -5.70
N GLY A 39 0.43 -13.61 -6.59
CA GLY A 39 0.11 -14.52 -7.68
C GLY A 39 1.30 -14.68 -8.64
N PRO A 40 1.29 -15.73 -9.49
CA PRO A 40 2.41 -16.02 -10.38
C PRO A 40 2.72 -14.87 -11.34
N SER A 41 3.89 -14.92 -11.97
CA SER A 41 4.24 -13.94 -13.01
C SER A 41 3.19 -13.93 -14.12
N GLY A 42 2.85 -12.74 -14.64
CA GLY A 42 1.83 -12.57 -15.68
C GLY A 42 0.37 -12.63 -15.22
N CYS A 43 0.05 -12.91 -13.95
CA CYS A 43 -1.34 -13.04 -13.48
C CYS A 43 -2.11 -11.70 -13.33
N GLY A 44 -1.49 -10.57 -13.69
CA GLY A 44 -2.14 -9.26 -13.68
C GLY A 44 -1.96 -8.43 -12.40
N LYS A 45 -1.04 -8.77 -11.49
CA LYS A 45 -0.77 -7.98 -10.26
C LYS A 45 -0.54 -6.50 -10.54
N THR A 46 0.38 -6.18 -11.46
CA THR A 46 0.68 -4.80 -11.86
C THR A 46 -0.52 -4.13 -12.54
N ASN A 47 -1.35 -4.89 -13.28
CA ASN A 47 -2.58 -4.34 -13.87
C ASN A 47 -3.61 -3.95 -12.80
N LEU A 48 -3.70 -4.72 -11.71
CA LEU A 48 -4.55 -4.36 -10.57
C LEU A 48 -4.10 -3.03 -9.95
N ILE A 49 -2.78 -2.85 -9.73
CA ILE A 49 -2.25 -1.57 -9.24
C ILE A 49 -2.53 -0.43 -10.19
N TYR A 50 -2.30 -0.62 -11.49
CA TYR A 50 -2.64 0.38 -12.50
C TYR A 50 -4.12 0.79 -12.41
N ALA A 51 -5.03 -0.19 -12.34
CA ALA A 51 -6.46 0.08 -12.23
C ALA A 51 -6.82 0.83 -10.93
N LEU A 52 -6.18 0.48 -9.81
CA LEU A 52 -6.39 1.16 -8.53
C LEU A 52 -5.88 2.61 -8.55
N LEU A 53 -4.76 2.90 -9.21
CA LEU A 53 -4.19 4.24 -9.28
C LEU A 53 -4.93 5.16 -10.25
N THR A 54 -5.53 4.62 -11.31
CA THR A 54 -6.10 5.41 -12.42
C THR A 54 -7.63 5.50 -12.39
N ASN A 55 -8.31 4.64 -11.63
CA ASN A 55 -9.77 4.65 -11.56
C ASN A 55 -10.28 5.72 -10.58
N ILE A 56 -11.35 6.42 -10.96
CA ILE A 56 -12.01 7.44 -10.11
C ILE A 56 -12.50 6.90 -8.75
N ASN A 57 -12.83 5.61 -8.68
CA ASN A 57 -13.23 4.91 -7.46
C ASN A 57 -12.07 4.18 -6.77
N GLY A 58 -10.85 4.38 -7.28
CA GLY A 58 -9.63 3.77 -6.76
C GLY A 58 -9.09 4.47 -5.53
N ILE A 59 -7.77 4.36 -5.36
CA ILE A 59 -7.02 5.01 -4.30
C ILE A 59 -6.74 6.47 -4.67
N ARG A 60 -6.85 7.36 -3.69
CA ARG A 60 -6.57 8.79 -3.83
C ARG A 60 -5.26 9.11 -3.15
N PHE A 61 -4.36 9.77 -3.85
CA PHE A 61 -3.02 10.07 -3.39
C PHE A 61 -2.53 11.40 -3.98
N ASN A 62 -1.59 12.03 -3.30
CA ASN A 62 -0.84 13.17 -3.80
C ASN A 62 0.58 12.76 -4.22
N ASN A 63 1.11 11.66 -3.65
CA ASN A 63 2.46 11.19 -3.96
C ASN A 63 2.46 9.67 -4.19
N VAL A 64 3.26 9.24 -5.16
CA VAL A 64 3.46 7.85 -5.54
C VAL A 64 4.92 7.51 -5.36
N TYR A 65 5.17 6.47 -4.58
CA TYR A 65 6.49 5.89 -4.38
C TYR A 65 6.51 4.48 -4.95
N ILE A 66 7.50 4.15 -5.79
CA ILE A 66 7.62 2.82 -6.39
C ILE A 66 9.03 2.28 -6.13
N TYR A 67 9.13 1.20 -5.36
CA TYR A 67 10.37 0.44 -5.25
C TYR A 67 10.23 -0.88 -6.04
N SER A 68 11.02 -1.01 -7.11
CA SER A 68 11.04 -2.23 -7.90
C SER A 68 12.38 -2.48 -8.57
N LYS A 69 12.76 -3.76 -8.68
CA LYS A 69 13.88 -4.23 -9.51
C LYS A 69 13.56 -4.26 -11.01
N THR A 70 12.33 -3.91 -11.40
CA THR A 70 11.85 -4.03 -12.78
C THR A 70 11.20 -2.76 -13.31
N LEU A 71 11.61 -1.60 -12.80
CA LEU A 71 11.13 -0.28 -13.24
C LEU A 71 11.29 -0.06 -14.75
N ASP A 72 12.25 -0.74 -15.39
CA ASP A 72 12.48 -0.67 -16.83
C ASP A 72 11.40 -1.32 -17.70
N GLN A 73 10.52 -2.13 -17.11
CA GLN A 73 9.44 -2.78 -17.86
C GLN A 73 8.50 -1.73 -18.49
N PRO A 74 8.00 -1.97 -19.73
CA PRO A 74 7.17 -1.01 -20.45
C PRO A 74 5.93 -0.53 -19.67
N LYS A 75 5.34 -1.39 -18.82
CA LYS A 75 4.18 -1.04 -18.00
C LYS A 75 4.49 0.01 -16.94
N TYR A 76 5.66 -0.10 -16.30
CA TYR A 76 6.10 0.89 -15.32
C TYR A 76 6.47 2.19 -16.00
N LYS A 77 7.14 2.15 -17.15
CA LYS A 77 7.40 3.35 -17.97
C LYS A 77 6.10 4.08 -18.32
N MET A 78 5.12 3.36 -18.86
CA MET A 78 3.79 3.93 -19.16
C MET A 78 3.10 4.52 -17.93
N LEU A 79 3.13 3.82 -16.78
CA LEU A 79 2.55 4.34 -15.53
C LEU A 79 3.27 5.62 -15.08
N CYS A 80 4.60 5.63 -15.11
CA CYS A 80 5.40 6.77 -14.74
C CYS A 80 5.12 7.97 -15.64
N ASP A 81 4.98 7.77 -16.95
CA ASP A 81 4.68 8.83 -17.92
C ASP A 81 3.30 9.43 -17.63
N ILE A 82 2.27 8.59 -17.42
CA ILE A 82 0.93 9.06 -17.05
C ILE A 82 0.95 9.88 -15.77
N LEU A 83 1.63 9.40 -14.72
CA LEU A 83 1.64 10.07 -13.41
C LEU A 83 2.44 11.37 -13.41
N LYS A 84 3.48 11.48 -14.23
CA LYS A 84 4.27 12.72 -14.38
C LYS A 84 3.47 13.86 -15.02
N ASP A 85 2.52 13.52 -15.89
CA ASP A 85 1.67 14.49 -16.57
C ASP A 85 0.47 14.95 -15.72
N VAL A 86 0.29 14.41 -14.51
CA VAL A 86 -0.78 14.82 -13.59
C VAL A 86 -0.28 15.92 -12.66
N ASP A 87 -0.83 17.12 -12.83
CA ASP A 87 -0.51 18.28 -11.98
C ASP A 87 -0.72 17.99 -10.49
N GLY A 88 0.31 18.28 -9.69
CA GLY A 88 0.29 18.13 -8.24
C GLY A 88 0.59 16.71 -7.73
N VAL A 89 0.73 15.72 -8.61
CA VAL A 89 1.17 14.37 -8.22
C VAL A 89 2.71 14.29 -8.24
N GLN A 90 3.30 13.86 -7.13
CA GLN A 90 4.74 13.60 -7.06
C GLN A 90 5.02 12.11 -7.27
N LEU A 91 5.98 11.79 -8.13
CA LEU A 91 6.41 10.42 -8.39
C LEU A 91 7.89 10.23 -8.03
N LEU A 92 8.17 9.30 -7.12
CA LEU A 92 9.52 8.89 -6.76
C LEU A 92 9.68 7.38 -6.98
N THR A 93 10.78 6.99 -7.61
CA THR A 93 11.07 5.59 -7.92
C THR A 93 12.43 5.20 -7.38
N PHE A 94 12.53 3.99 -6.82
CA PHE A 94 13.74 3.43 -6.22
C PHE A 94 14.08 2.12 -6.90
N HIS A 95 15.36 1.92 -7.22
CA HIS A 95 15.85 0.65 -7.76
C HIS A 95 16.58 -0.16 -6.68
N GLU A 96 17.26 0.53 -5.76
CA GLU A 96 18.01 -0.10 -4.69
C GLU A 96 17.34 0.07 -3.33
N ASN A 97 17.62 -0.86 -2.40
CA ASN A 97 16.95 -0.92 -1.11
C ASN A 97 17.33 0.26 -0.20
N ASP A 98 18.58 0.70 -0.28
CA ASP A 98 19.19 1.77 0.49
C ASP A 98 18.79 3.16 0.01
N GLU A 99 18.27 3.29 -1.21
CA GLU A 99 17.68 4.52 -1.73
C GLU A 99 16.27 4.79 -1.15
N VAL A 100 15.62 3.74 -0.64
CA VAL A 100 14.24 3.85 -0.14
C VAL A 100 14.21 4.64 1.16
N ILE A 101 13.53 5.79 1.12
CA ILE A 101 13.32 6.62 2.31
C ILE A 101 12.51 5.86 3.38
N PRO A 102 12.72 6.16 4.67
CA PRO A 102 11.91 5.57 5.73
C PRO A 102 10.49 6.16 5.74
N PRO A 103 9.49 5.44 6.29
CA PRO A 103 8.09 5.88 6.28
C PRO A 103 7.85 7.21 7.01
N GLU A 104 8.73 7.60 7.94
CA GLU A 104 8.68 8.87 8.67
C GLU A 104 9.01 10.08 7.78
N GLU A 105 9.81 9.87 6.74
CA GLU A 105 10.23 10.91 5.79
C GLU A 105 9.32 10.98 4.55
N ALA A 106 8.53 9.93 4.32
CA ALA A 106 7.56 9.91 3.24
C ALA A 106 6.42 10.91 3.49
N LEU A 107 6.03 11.61 2.43
CA LEU A 107 4.98 12.62 2.50
C LEU A 107 3.63 11.98 2.87
N PRO A 108 2.73 12.72 3.54
CA PRO A 108 1.39 12.23 3.81
C PRO A 108 0.56 12.08 2.54
N ASP A 109 -0.57 11.38 2.65
CA ASP A 109 -1.50 11.13 1.54
C ASP A 109 -0.83 10.45 0.34
N SER A 110 0.07 9.52 0.62
CA SER A 110 0.87 8.84 -0.40
C SER A 110 0.45 7.40 -0.61
N VAL A 111 0.88 6.83 -1.73
CA VAL A 111 0.86 5.38 -1.98
C VAL A 111 2.29 4.90 -2.21
N PHE A 112 2.64 3.80 -1.55
CA PHE A 112 3.92 3.12 -1.66
C PHE A 112 3.73 1.73 -2.27
N ILE A 113 4.42 1.47 -3.38
CA ILE A 113 4.31 0.21 -4.13
C ILE A 113 5.66 -0.49 -4.09
N PHE A 114 5.64 -1.71 -3.57
CA PHE A 114 6.75 -2.66 -3.61
C PHE A 114 6.44 -3.71 -4.67
N ASP A 115 7.26 -3.84 -5.71
CA ASP A 115 7.10 -4.89 -6.73
C ASP A 115 8.41 -5.55 -7.13
N ASP A 116 8.38 -6.87 -7.31
CA ASP A 116 9.52 -7.70 -7.67
C ASP A 116 10.75 -7.55 -6.76
N ILE A 117 10.53 -7.28 -5.47
CA ILE A 117 11.58 -7.14 -4.45
C ILE A 117 11.60 -8.32 -3.46
N LEU A 118 11.02 -9.47 -3.80
CA LEU A 118 10.89 -10.62 -2.89
C LEU A 118 12.25 -11.19 -2.43
N CYS A 119 13.29 -10.97 -3.24
CA CYS A 119 14.66 -11.38 -2.95
C CYS A 119 15.45 -10.37 -2.10
N GLU A 120 14.92 -9.15 -1.94
CA GLU A 120 15.62 -8.04 -1.31
C GLU A 120 15.48 -8.05 0.22
N ASN A 121 16.17 -7.14 0.88
CA ASN A 121 16.00 -6.92 2.31
C ASN A 121 14.57 -6.42 2.61
N GLN A 122 13.81 -7.24 3.34
CA GLN A 122 12.40 -6.98 3.66
C GLN A 122 12.19 -6.03 4.85
N ASN A 123 13.25 -5.54 5.49
CA ASN A 123 13.12 -4.69 6.67
C ASN A 123 12.39 -3.38 6.37
N ILE A 124 12.67 -2.76 5.22
CA ILE A 124 11.99 -1.52 4.82
C ILE A 124 10.49 -1.76 4.59
N VAL A 125 10.13 -2.87 3.93
CA VAL A 125 8.74 -3.26 3.70
C VAL A 125 8.00 -3.47 5.03
N ARG A 126 8.65 -4.14 6.00
CA ARG A 126 8.10 -4.29 7.36
C ARG A 126 7.85 -2.95 8.04
N SER A 127 8.81 -2.04 7.96
CA SER A 127 8.67 -0.69 8.54
C SER A 127 7.48 0.05 7.95
N TYR A 128 7.33 0.04 6.62
CA TYR A 128 6.17 0.63 5.96
C TYR A 128 4.85 -0.01 6.41
N TYR A 129 4.75 -1.34 6.42
CA TYR A 129 3.51 -2.01 6.85
C TYR A 129 3.11 -1.70 8.30
N ILE A 130 4.06 -1.46 9.19
CA ILE A 130 3.78 -1.17 10.60
C ILE A 130 3.46 0.32 10.80
N ARG A 131 4.22 1.22 10.17
CA ARG A 131 4.22 2.65 10.52
C ARG A 131 3.40 3.55 9.60
N CYS A 132 3.02 3.08 8.41
CA CYS A 132 2.40 3.91 7.37
C CYS A 132 1.06 4.57 7.78
N ARG A 133 0.31 3.96 8.72
CA ARG A 133 -1.00 4.47 9.15
C ARG A 133 -0.90 5.87 9.78
N HIS A 134 0.19 6.17 10.46
CA HIS A 134 0.37 7.47 11.12
C HIS A 134 0.54 8.60 10.11
N ASN A 135 1.15 8.30 8.96
CA ASN A 135 1.39 9.27 7.89
C ASN A 135 0.37 9.16 6.74
N ASN A 136 -0.73 8.43 6.92
CA ASN A 136 -1.75 8.22 5.89
C ASN A 136 -1.19 7.69 4.56
N ILE A 137 -0.26 6.74 4.64
CA ILE A 137 0.39 6.13 3.47
C ILE A 137 -0.26 4.77 3.21
N ASP A 138 -0.78 4.59 1.99
CA ASP A 138 -1.23 3.29 1.50
C ASP A 138 -0.03 2.47 1.04
N VAL A 139 -0.04 1.17 1.32
CA VAL A 139 1.08 0.30 0.97
C VAL A 139 0.57 -0.90 0.18
N PHE A 140 1.16 -1.12 -0.99
CA PHE A 140 0.91 -2.30 -1.81
C PHE A 140 2.20 -3.09 -1.96
N TYR A 141 2.16 -4.38 -1.63
CA TYR A 141 3.28 -5.29 -1.88
C TYR A 141 2.86 -6.38 -2.86
N LEU A 142 3.48 -6.38 -4.02
CA LEU A 142 3.27 -7.36 -5.08
C LEU A 142 4.33 -8.44 -4.94
N ALA A 143 3.87 -9.68 -4.81
CA ALA A 143 4.75 -10.83 -4.66
C ALA A 143 4.31 -11.99 -5.55
N GLN A 144 5.25 -12.82 -5.96
CA GLN A 144 4.98 -13.99 -6.78
C GLN A 144 4.46 -15.18 -5.96
N SER A 145 4.78 -15.21 -4.66
CA SER A 145 4.43 -16.30 -3.73
C SER A 145 4.40 -15.79 -2.29
N PHE A 146 3.54 -16.39 -1.47
CA PHE A 146 3.47 -16.13 -0.02
C PHE A 146 4.68 -16.62 0.76
N ALA A 147 5.45 -17.58 0.22
CA ALA A 147 6.46 -18.32 1.00
C ALA A 147 7.58 -17.45 1.58
N ARG A 148 7.89 -16.31 0.95
CA ARG A 148 8.99 -15.42 1.36
C ARG A 148 8.52 -14.07 1.91
N ILE A 149 7.20 -13.89 2.04
CA ILE A 149 6.63 -12.67 2.60
C ILE A 149 6.76 -12.76 4.13
N PRO A 150 7.30 -11.73 4.82
CA PRO A 150 7.41 -11.80 6.26
C PRO A 150 6.02 -11.90 6.92
N LYS A 151 5.90 -12.79 7.92
CA LYS A 151 4.62 -13.03 8.62
C LYS A 151 4.03 -11.78 9.26
N GLN A 152 4.85 -10.78 9.59
CA GLN A 152 4.39 -9.51 10.16
C GLN A 152 3.54 -8.67 9.20
N LEU A 153 3.47 -9.02 7.91
CA LEU A 153 2.68 -8.32 6.91
C LEU A 153 1.27 -8.92 6.73
N ILE A 154 0.95 -10.01 7.43
CA ILE A 154 -0.33 -10.73 7.38
C ILE A 154 -1.18 -10.37 8.59
#